data_AF-A0A6N9RIB6-F1
#
_entry.id   AF-A0A6N9RIB6-F1
#
_cell.length_a   1.000
_cell.length_b   1.000
_cell.length_c   1.000
_cell.angle_alpha   90.00
_cell.angle_beta   90.00
_cell.angle_gamma   90.00
#
_symmetry.space_group_name_H-M   'P 1'
#
loop_
_entity.id
_entity.type
_entity.pdbx_description
1 polymer ?
#
loop_
_entity_poly.entity_id
_entity_poly.type
_entity_poly.pdbx_seq_one_letter_code
_entity_poly.pdbx_strand_id
1 'polypeptide(L)'
;MTTPAFALDADHEQSLIRMVRQDCGSCHGMRLTGGLGPALTRQALAGKPVEALAATIYHGRPGTPMPPWRAMLSADDAQWIASQLVAGFPEEKKITP
;
A
#
# COMPACT_ATOMS: atom_id res chain seq x y z
N MET A 1 -1.72 29.46 9.80
CA MET A 1 -1.31 29.18 8.41
C MET A 1 -2.18 28.02 7.94
N THR A 2 -3.08 28.24 6.98
CA THR A 2 -4.00 27.20 6.50
C THR A 2 -3.34 26.48 5.34
N THR A 3 -2.97 25.22 5.55
CA THR A 3 -2.47 24.34 4.49
C THR A 3 -3.57 24.12 3.44
N PRO A 4 -3.30 24.24 2.13
CA PRO A 4 -4.30 23.94 1.10
C PRO A 4 -4.66 22.45 1.13
N ALA A 5 -5.94 22.11 0.91
CA ALA A 5 -6.43 20.73 0.96
C ALA A 5 -5.61 19.75 0.09
N PHE A 6 -5.16 20.19 -1.08
CA PHE A 6 -4.30 19.40 -1.97
C PHE A 6 -2.93 19.02 -1.38
N ALA A 7 -2.38 19.82 -0.45
CA ALA A 7 -1.13 19.49 0.22
C ALA A 7 -1.35 18.46 1.33
N LEU A 8 -2.50 18.50 2.02
CA LEU A 8 -2.88 17.44 2.97
C LEU A 8 -3.07 16.10 2.26
N ASP A 9 -3.68 16.11 1.07
CA ASP A 9 -3.83 14.90 0.25
C ASP A 9 -2.47 14.34 -0.18
N ALA A 10 -1.55 15.19 -0.64
CA ALA A 10 -0.21 14.76 -1.03
C ALA A 10 0.61 14.21 0.15
N ASP A 11 0.52 14.84 1.32
CA ASP A 11 1.19 14.38 2.54
C ASP A 11 0.61 13.02 2.99
N HIS A 12 -0.71 12.86 2.89
CA HIS A 12 -1.37 11.60 3.19
C HIS A 12 -0.93 10.49 2.23
N GLU A 13 -0.92 10.75 0.91
CA GLU A 13 -0.40 9.78 -0.06
C GLU A 13 1.05 9.38 0.25
N GLN A 14 1.93 10.33 0.58
CA GLN A 14 3.32 10.00 0.95
C GLN A 14 3.38 9.12 2.20
N SER A 15 2.51 9.36 3.19
CA SER A 15 2.42 8.52 4.39
C SER A 15 2.00 7.08 4.05
N LEU A 16 1.04 6.89 3.13
CA LEU A 16 0.61 5.58 2.66
C LEU A 16 1.73 4.87 1.89
N ILE A 17 2.46 5.60 1.04
CA ILE A 17 3.61 5.05 0.31
C ILE A 17 4.66 4.53 1.30
N ARG A 18 5.00 5.34 2.30
CA ARG A 18 5.96 4.96 3.33
C ARG A 18 5.49 3.74 4.12
N MET A 19 4.24 3.71 4.57
CA MET A 19 3.65 2.56 5.25
C MET A 19 3.77 1.28 4.40
N VAL A 20 3.39 1.31 3.13
CA VAL A 20 3.48 0.13 2.27
C VAL A 20 4.93 -0.32 2.09
N ARG A 21 5.87 0.62 1.90
CA ARG A 21 7.28 0.29 1.70
C ARG A 21 7.95 -0.28 2.95
N GLN A 22 7.66 0.28 4.12
CA GLN A 22 8.29 -0.14 5.38
C GLN A 22 7.57 -1.34 6.00
N ASP A 23 6.24 -1.26 6.12
CA ASP A 23 5.49 -2.22 6.92
C ASP A 23 5.05 -3.43 6.07
N CYS A 24 4.51 -3.22 4.86
CA CYS A 24 4.22 -4.34 3.96
C CYS A 24 5.51 -4.92 3.36
N GLY A 25 6.49 -4.06 3.06
CA GLY A 25 7.78 -4.47 2.52
C GLY A 25 8.59 -5.39 3.44
N SER A 26 8.36 -5.36 4.76
CA SER A 26 8.99 -6.29 5.71
C SER A 26 8.75 -7.78 5.35
N CYS A 27 7.56 -8.10 4.83
CA CYS A 27 7.19 -9.45 4.42
C CYS A 27 7.27 -9.64 2.90
N HIS A 28 6.86 -8.63 2.13
CA HIS A 28 6.75 -8.68 0.67
C HIS A 28 8.02 -8.18 -0.05
N GLY A 29 9.09 -7.91 0.69
CA GLY A 29 10.34 -7.31 0.22
C GLY A 29 10.23 -5.79 0.10
N MET A 30 11.31 -5.06 0.41
CA MET A 30 11.35 -3.57 0.35
C MET A 30 11.06 -3.02 -1.06
N ARG A 31 11.28 -3.85 -2.08
CA ARG A 31 10.97 -3.56 -3.50
C ARG A 31 9.67 -4.22 -3.98
N LEU A 32 8.89 -4.80 -3.06
CA LEU A 32 7.64 -5.52 -3.29
C LEU A 32 7.78 -6.75 -4.22
N THR A 33 9.00 -7.26 -4.38
CA THR A 33 9.33 -8.40 -5.25
C THR A 33 9.08 -9.77 -4.61
N GLY A 34 8.54 -9.82 -3.40
CA GLY A 34 8.29 -11.03 -2.64
C GLY A 34 9.41 -11.38 -1.66
N GLY A 35 9.10 -12.29 -0.74
CA GLY A 35 9.97 -12.75 0.33
C GLY A 35 9.25 -13.80 1.16
N LEU A 36 8.93 -13.46 2.42
CA LEU A 36 8.03 -14.27 3.25
C LEU A 36 6.59 -14.26 2.68
N GLY A 37 6.16 -13.09 2.20
CA GLY A 37 4.91 -12.91 1.48
C GLY A 37 5.10 -12.99 -0.05
N PRO A 38 4.02 -13.18 -0.83
CA PRO A 38 4.08 -13.16 -2.30
C PRO A 38 4.52 -11.81 -2.84
N ALA A 39 5.02 -11.76 -4.08
CA ALA A 39 5.30 -10.49 -4.73
C ALA A 39 4.03 -9.63 -4.89
N LEU A 40 4.16 -8.33 -4.70
CA LEU A 40 3.09 -7.33 -4.90
C LEU A 40 3.41 -6.39 -6.08
N THR A 41 4.23 -6.87 -7.02
CA THR A 41 4.53 -6.13 -8.25
C THR A 41 3.31 -6.09 -9.17
N ARG A 42 3.25 -5.08 -10.05
CA ARG A 42 2.25 -5.00 -11.13
C ARG A 42 2.09 -6.34 -11.87
N GLN A 43 3.21 -7.00 -12.19
CA GLN A 43 3.19 -8.29 -12.89
C GLN A 43 2.57 -9.40 -12.04
N ALA A 44 2.92 -9.49 -10.75
CA ALA A 44 2.36 -10.50 -9.85
C ALA A 44 0.86 -10.31 -9.56
N LEU A 45 0.39 -9.07 -9.67
CA LEU A 45 -1.00 -8.69 -9.46
C LEU A 45 -1.82 -8.58 -10.74
N ALA A 46 -1.22 -8.86 -11.90
CA ALA A 46 -1.91 -8.77 -13.19
C ALA A 46 -3.20 -9.62 -13.20
N GLY A 47 -4.30 -9.01 -13.62
CA GLY A 47 -5.62 -9.64 -13.70
C GLY A 47 -6.36 -9.81 -12.36
N LYS A 48 -5.78 -9.38 -11.23
CA LYS A 48 -6.49 -9.33 -9.96
C LYS A 48 -7.35 -8.07 -9.88
N PRO A 49 -8.63 -8.16 -9.49
CA PRO A 49 -9.49 -6.99 -9.35
C PRO A 49 -9.04 -6.13 -8.15
N VAL A 50 -9.05 -4.81 -8.35
CA VAL A 50 -8.59 -3.83 -7.34
C VAL A 50 -9.39 -3.97 -6.05
N GLU A 51 -10.69 -4.20 -6.15
CA GLU A 51 -11.60 -4.32 -5.00
C GLU A 51 -11.27 -5.54 -4.14
N ALA A 52 -10.87 -6.65 -4.76
CA ALA A 52 -10.46 -7.84 -4.01
C ALA A 52 -9.10 -7.63 -3.32
N LEU A 53 -8.19 -6.88 -3.96
CA LEU A 53 -6.92 -6.51 -3.35
C LEU A 53 -7.14 -5.54 -2.18
N ALA A 54 -8.01 -4.54 -2.34
CA ALA A 54 -8.39 -3.61 -1.29
C ALA A 54 -9.02 -4.33 -0.10
N ALA A 55 -9.97 -5.24 -0.34
CA ALA A 55 -10.56 -6.08 0.71
C ALA A 55 -9.51 -6.93 1.43
N THR A 56 -8.54 -7.47 0.69
CA THR A 56 -7.41 -8.22 1.25
C THR A 56 -6.51 -7.35 2.13
N ILE A 57 -6.21 -6.12 1.71
CA ILE A 57 -5.43 -5.16 2.50
C ILE A 57 -6.20 -4.80 3.78
N TYR A 58 -7.47 -4.44 3.64
CA TYR A 58 -8.30 -3.94 4.73
C TYR A 58 -8.58 -5.03 5.79
N HIS A 59 -8.91 -6.24 5.35
CA HIS A 59 -9.29 -7.35 6.23
C HIS A 59 -8.17 -8.34 6.54
N GLY A 60 -7.01 -8.24 5.88
CA GLY A 60 -5.95 -9.23 5.96
C GLY A 60 -6.35 -10.53 5.28
N ARG A 61 -5.58 -11.61 5.53
CA ARG A 61 -5.87 -12.94 5.01
C ARG A 61 -5.95 -13.95 6.15
N PRO A 62 -7.16 -14.38 6.55
CA PRO A 62 -7.34 -15.39 7.61
C PRO A 62 -6.51 -16.64 7.36
N GLY A 63 -5.91 -17.18 8.42
CA GLY A 63 -5.03 -18.35 8.34
C GLY A 63 -3.65 -18.07 7.74
N THR A 64 -3.28 -16.81 7.51
CA THR A 64 -1.92 -16.42 7.09
C THR A 64 -1.35 -15.36 8.03
N PRO A 65 -0.03 -15.10 7.97
CA PRO A 65 0.59 -14.00 8.72
C PRO A 65 0.19 -12.58 8.26
N MET A 66 -0.59 -12.42 7.19
CA MET A 66 -0.99 -11.10 6.68
C MET A 66 -2.14 -10.52 7.53
N PRO A 67 -1.87 -9.53 8.40
CA PRO A 67 -2.86 -9.01 9.33
C PRO A 67 -3.86 -8.08 8.64
N PRO A 68 -5.02 -7.79 9.27
CA PRO A 68 -5.90 -6.72 8.84
C PRO A 68 -5.28 -5.34 9.09
N TRP A 69 -5.40 -4.43 8.11
CA TRP A 69 -4.90 -3.06 8.22
C TRP A 69 -5.98 -2.02 8.56
N ARG A 70 -7.26 -2.42 8.67
CA ARG A 70 -8.39 -1.54 9.01
C ARG A 70 -8.28 -0.76 10.33
N ALA A 71 -7.33 -1.10 11.20
CA ALA A 71 -7.05 -0.33 12.42
C ALA A 71 -6.22 0.93 12.14
N MET A 72 -5.54 0.98 10.99
CA MET A 72 -4.64 2.08 10.57
C MET A 72 -5.08 2.73 9.26
N LEU A 73 -5.82 2.01 8.41
CA LEU A 73 -6.29 2.46 7.10
C LEU A 73 -7.80 2.64 7.08
N SER A 74 -8.27 3.64 6.34
CA SER A 74 -9.66 3.68 5.86
C SER A 74 -9.88 2.72 4.68
N ALA A 75 -11.14 2.51 4.29
CA ALA A 75 -11.46 1.72 3.11
C ALA A 75 -10.95 2.40 1.82
N ASP A 76 -10.99 3.73 1.77
CA ASP A 76 -10.50 4.51 0.63
C ASP A 76 -8.98 4.42 0.49
N ASP A 77 -8.24 4.41 1.61
CA ASP A 77 -6.79 4.21 1.60
C ASP A 77 -6.43 2.82 1.08
N ALA A 78 -7.17 1.79 1.50
CA ALA A 78 -6.96 0.43 1.01
C ALA A 78 -7.24 0.33 -0.51
N GLN A 79 -8.28 1.00 -0.99
CA GLN A 79 -8.62 1.08 -2.42
C GLN A 79 -7.55 1.83 -3.22
N TRP A 80 -7.04 2.94 -2.69
CA TRP A 80 -5.95 3.69 -3.28
C TRP A 80 -4.67 2.85 -3.35
N ILE A 81 -4.26 2.21 -2.24
CA ILE A 81 -3.09 1.32 -2.21
C ILE A 81 -3.22 0.20 -3.24
N ALA A 82 -4.37 -0.47 -3.29
CA ALA A 82 -4.62 -1.53 -4.26
C ALA A 82 -4.47 -1.04 -5.71
N SER A 83 -5.01 0.14 -6.01
CA SER A 83 -4.90 0.77 -7.33
C SER A 83 -3.44 1.06 -7.69
N GLN A 84 -2.67 1.62 -6.74
CA GLN A 84 -1.25 1.91 -6.94
C GLN A 84 -0.40 0.64 -7.11
N LEU A 85 -0.72 -0.45 -6.40
CA LEU A 85 -0.03 -1.72 -6.55
C LEU A 85 -0.23 -2.32 -7.95
N VAL A 86 -1.47 -2.30 -8.46
CA VAL A 86 -1.80 -2.73 -9.83
C VAL A 86 -1.15 -1.80 -10.86
N ALA A 87 -1.09 -0.49 -10.59
CA ALA A 87 -0.40 0.48 -11.43
C ALA A 87 1.12 0.43 -11.31
N GLY A 88 1.71 -0.40 -10.45
CA GLY A 88 3.14 -0.37 -10.14
C GLY A 88 3.43 0.68 -9.08
N PHE A 89 3.67 0.21 -7.86
CA PHE A 89 3.67 1.05 -6.66
C PHE A 89 4.79 2.11 -6.70
N PRO A 90 4.50 3.37 -6.33
CA PRO A 90 5.50 4.42 -6.32
C PRO A 90 6.61 4.16 -5.28
N GLU A 91 7.78 4.73 -5.51
CA GLU A 91 8.86 4.79 -4.52
C GLU A 91 8.61 5.93 -3.52
N GLU A 92 9.16 5.81 -2.31
CA GLU A 92 9.13 6.89 -1.32
C GLU A 92 9.96 8.09 -1.84
N LYS A 93 9.37 9.29 -1.83
CA LYS A 93 10.13 10.50 -2.17
C LYS A 93 11.14 10.77 -1.07
N LYS A 94 12.43 10.72 -1.39
CA LYS A 94 13.48 11.20 -0.49
C LYS A 94 13.37 12.72 -0.40
N ILE A 95 12.91 13.22 0.74
CA ILE A 95 13.03 14.65 1.07
C ILE A 95 14.48 14.85 1.49
N THR A 96 15.32 15.24 0.53
CA THR A 96 16.67 15.73 0.83
C THR A 96 16.54 17.12 1.46
N PRO A 97 17.24 17.43 2.58
CA PRO A 97 17.22 18.75 3.19
C PRO A 97 17.75 19.85 2.25
#